data_AF-A0A927P114-F1
#
_entry.id   AF-A0A927P114-F1
#
_cell.length_a   1.000
_cell.length_b   1.000
_cell.length_c   1.000
_cell.angle_alpha   90.00
_cell.angle_beta   90.00
_cell.angle_gamma   90.00
#
_symmetry.space_group_name_H-M   'P 1'
#
loop_
_entity.id
_entity.type
_entity.pdbx_description
1 polymer ?
#
loop_
_entity_poly.entity_id
_entity_poly.type
_entity_poly.pdbx_seq_one_letter_code
_entity_poly.pdbx_strand_id
1 'polypeptide(L)'
;MRKPLKVLLLAAMVLAALLLCACQGVTYRSDLTINSDGSGSRAIHAIIPKQNAEGGERIAYYYLTKHGDDLQAWLVNNYTLNVPGSEDWLEIAVDDSAEACEVITLTFSFANQAEYMTRLRALAYDADSSAEYTDPIITVENDKITQYEESAEVAASILDSLEDSVTADSAIFDLKAVTPGGKKVNPSNYDLTQIRADGFGVEVVAHATEDCLFVSVDGQEPQGVRPMQGTFTFRPDGNIDPTKMPLKVTKADEWTALFERLNCSEITWLAADGIFGISLDGNDAFGSATEQTSTFFIFSDTLVGSSDENGHRISYEPYYMPNHSAAMLKGSVPDKENLAFYWGKDGACPTSARLLNKEEDKNLVQRYKWFGDGVVVGSNLYLFCYTPPVVNGHEMDLVTIPIVDGMPDFAAYKFQEAIPELSHAPEGSSEYVMFGYVVSAMTETARAPEPDGYIYIYGKWSANKEVSVARIKESDFPDFSALTYWDGEGWSEHISDAIKIPTLKGVSEEFSVSPVTMGPHKGRYITVYMDESVSGNIMYAMGDTPWGPFDEPQIVLCTPENEDSTLVQTEGCWTYQAKAYPHLSYGDKLLISYNINTFNNTYQDNFTYRPRFIWLDLDPTNDKEETQQ
;
A
#
# COMPACT_ATOMS: atom_id res chain seq x y z
N MET A 1 -30.90 -41.81 -5.38
CA MET A 1 -31.13 -40.65 -6.29
C MET A 1 -31.84 -39.55 -5.52
N ARG A 2 -31.13 -38.45 -5.24
CA ARG A 2 -31.60 -37.05 -5.08
C ARG A 2 -30.48 -36.27 -4.39
N LYS A 3 -29.76 -35.45 -5.16
CA LYS A 3 -28.83 -34.42 -4.67
C LYS A 3 -29.65 -33.19 -4.24
N PRO A 4 -29.28 -32.42 -3.20
CA PRO A 4 -29.76 -31.08 -3.02
C PRO A 4 -28.80 -30.07 -3.68
N LEU A 5 -29.44 -29.17 -4.41
CA LEU A 5 -28.95 -28.04 -5.16
C LEU A 5 -28.53 -26.93 -4.17
N LYS A 6 -27.21 -26.80 -3.91
CA LYS A 6 -26.59 -25.63 -3.23
C LYS A 6 -25.61 -24.93 -4.19
N VAL A 7 -26.06 -24.69 -5.41
CA VAL A 7 -25.36 -23.91 -6.44
C VAL A 7 -26.40 -23.03 -7.11
N LEU A 8 -26.83 -21.96 -6.42
CA LEU A 8 -27.68 -20.91 -7.02
C LEU A 8 -27.83 -19.64 -6.16
N LEU A 9 -26.91 -19.38 -5.23
CA LEU A 9 -26.91 -18.13 -4.44
C LEU A 9 -25.57 -17.38 -4.42
N LEU A 10 -24.61 -17.75 -5.28
CA LEU A 10 -23.31 -17.10 -5.41
C LEU A 10 -22.98 -16.69 -6.86
N ALA A 11 -24.00 -16.65 -7.72
CA ALA A 11 -23.93 -16.17 -9.10
C ALA A 11 -24.74 -14.88 -9.32
N ALA A 12 -25.23 -14.27 -8.24
CA ALA A 12 -25.95 -12.99 -8.23
C ALA A 12 -25.24 -11.91 -7.41
N MET A 13 -24.08 -12.21 -6.82
CA MET A 13 -23.18 -11.23 -6.18
C MET A 13 -21.81 -11.12 -6.89
N VAL A 14 -21.59 -11.89 -7.97
CA VAL A 14 -20.34 -11.94 -8.75
C VAL A 14 -20.54 -11.37 -10.17
N LEU A 15 -21.73 -10.87 -10.49
CA LEU A 15 -21.99 -10.17 -11.75
C LEU A 15 -22.10 -8.64 -11.58
N ALA A 16 -22.06 -8.15 -10.33
CA ALA A 16 -22.12 -6.72 -10.01
C ALA A 16 -20.72 -6.08 -9.85
N ALA A 17 -19.64 -6.86 -9.78
CA ALA A 17 -18.27 -6.36 -9.63
C ALA A 17 -17.38 -6.55 -10.88
N LEU A 18 -17.92 -7.14 -11.96
CA LEU A 18 -17.17 -7.48 -13.19
C LEU A 18 -17.60 -6.67 -14.42
N LEU A 19 -18.16 -5.47 -14.21
CA LEU A 19 -18.47 -4.50 -15.26
C LEU A 19 -18.01 -3.06 -14.96
N LEU A 20 -17.21 -2.86 -13.90
CA LEU A 20 -16.49 -1.61 -13.60
C LEU A 20 -15.22 -1.46 -14.47
N CYS A 21 -15.24 -1.96 -15.71
CA CYS A 21 -14.27 -1.59 -16.73
C CYS A 21 -14.68 -0.24 -17.33
N ALA A 22 -13.98 0.81 -16.89
CA ALA A 22 -13.59 1.97 -17.68
C ALA A 22 -14.67 2.57 -18.60
N CYS A 23 -15.66 3.23 -18.01
CA CYS A 23 -15.89 4.60 -18.47
C CYS A 23 -14.74 5.40 -17.86
N GLN A 24 -13.96 6.15 -18.66
CA GLN A 24 -13.19 7.22 -18.02
C GLN A 24 -14.22 8.16 -17.42
N GLY A 25 -14.28 8.16 -16.09
CA GLY A 25 -15.19 9.04 -15.39
C GLY A 25 -14.88 10.50 -15.69
N VAL A 26 -15.84 11.38 -15.45
CA VAL A 26 -15.59 12.81 -15.50
C VAL A 26 -14.50 13.12 -14.48
N THR A 27 -13.39 13.74 -14.91
CA THR A 27 -12.34 14.20 -13.98
C THR A 27 -12.57 15.67 -13.66
N TYR A 28 -12.02 16.16 -12.55
CA TYR A 28 -12.19 17.57 -12.19
C TYR A 28 -10.91 18.29 -11.80
N ARG A 29 -10.96 19.60 -11.99
CA ARG A 29 -10.02 20.58 -11.44
C ARG A 29 -10.83 21.62 -10.68
N SER A 30 -10.32 22.11 -9.57
CA SER A 30 -10.90 23.22 -8.86
C SER A 30 -9.87 24.31 -8.58
N ASP A 31 -10.29 25.56 -8.77
CA ASP A 31 -9.47 26.73 -8.52
C ASP A 31 -10.14 27.60 -7.45
N LEU A 32 -9.39 27.95 -6.41
CA LEU A 32 -9.82 28.78 -5.29
C LEU A 32 -8.90 29.98 -5.16
N THR A 33 -9.45 31.18 -5.27
CA THR A 33 -8.75 32.43 -4.95
C THR A 33 -9.34 33.01 -3.68
N ILE A 34 -8.50 33.31 -2.69
CA ILE A 34 -8.92 34.00 -1.46
C ILE A 34 -8.05 35.24 -1.22
N ASN A 35 -8.67 36.38 -0.99
CA ASN A 35 -8.01 37.62 -0.62
C ASN A 35 -7.99 37.80 0.90
N SER A 36 -7.02 38.57 1.39
CA SER A 36 -6.86 38.94 2.81
C SER A 36 -8.09 39.64 3.40
N ASP A 37 -8.93 40.26 2.58
CA ASP A 37 -10.19 40.88 3.02
C ASP A 37 -11.36 39.88 3.14
N GLY A 38 -11.11 38.60 2.85
CA GLY A 38 -12.09 37.51 2.89
C GLY A 38 -12.90 37.33 1.60
N SER A 39 -12.71 38.20 0.60
CA SER A 39 -13.32 38.06 -0.72
C SER A 39 -12.54 37.07 -1.60
N GLY A 40 -13.13 36.64 -2.71
CA GLY A 40 -12.45 35.72 -3.60
C GLY A 40 -13.36 35.14 -4.69
N SER A 41 -12.89 34.07 -5.31
CA SER A 41 -13.62 33.31 -6.32
C SER A 41 -13.32 31.82 -6.23
N ARG A 42 -14.29 31.02 -6.69
CA ARG A 42 -14.17 29.57 -6.82
C ARG A 42 -14.58 29.17 -8.23
N ALA A 43 -13.80 28.28 -8.84
CA ALA A 43 -14.15 27.58 -10.08
C ALA A 43 -14.06 26.06 -9.87
N ILE A 44 -15.01 25.32 -10.42
CA ILE A 44 -15.00 23.86 -10.47
C ILE A 44 -15.18 23.47 -11.94
N HIS A 45 -14.22 22.72 -12.45
CA HIS A 45 -14.14 22.28 -13.84
C HIS A 45 -14.42 20.78 -13.90
N ALA A 46 -15.55 20.39 -14.48
CA ALA A 46 -15.88 19.01 -14.78
C ALA A 46 -15.47 18.69 -16.23
N ILE A 47 -14.69 17.64 -16.43
CA ILE A 47 -14.11 17.28 -17.73
C ILE A 47 -14.82 16.03 -18.27
N ILE A 48 -15.56 16.19 -19.36
CA ILE A 48 -16.25 15.10 -20.05
C ILE A 48 -15.37 14.64 -21.22
N PRO A 49 -14.75 13.43 -21.17
CA PRO A 49 -13.88 12.96 -22.23
C PRO A 49 -14.66 12.60 -23.50
N LYS A 50 -14.09 12.96 -24.67
CA LYS A 50 -14.62 12.62 -26.01
C LYS A 50 -14.08 11.30 -26.56
N GLN A 51 -13.10 10.69 -25.90
CA GLN A 51 -12.49 9.41 -26.28
C GLN A 51 -12.06 8.65 -25.01
N ASN A 52 -12.07 7.31 -25.06
CA ASN A 52 -11.50 6.46 -24.00
C ASN A 52 -10.00 6.24 -24.23
N ALA A 53 -9.21 6.14 -23.15
CA ALA A 53 -7.78 5.85 -23.22
C ALA A 53 -7.42 4.46 -23.81
N GLU A 54 -8.34 3.49 -23.81
CA GLU A 54 -8.04 2.07 -24.10
C GLU A 54 -8.75 1.47 -25.32
N GLY A 55 -9.35 2.28 -26.20
CA GLY A 55 -9.98 1.76 -27.42
C GLY A 55 -11.27 0.94 -27.23
N GLY A 56 -11.90 0.98 -26.04
CA GLY A 56 -13.25 0.45 -25.77
C GLY A 56 -14.38 1.47 -26.04
N GLU A 57 -15.57 1.02 -26.45
CA GLU A 57 -16.67 1.85 -26.96
C GLU A 57 -17.67 2.37 -25.89
N ARG A 58 -17.23 3.11 -24.88
CA ARG A 58 -18.13 3.67 -23.85
C ARG A 58 -17.67 5.06 -23.37
N ILE A 59 -18.14 6.14 -24.00
CA ILE A 59 -17.84 7.51 -23.53
C ILE A 59 -19.10 8.24 -23.07
N ALA A 60 -18.99 8.92 -21.92
CA ALA A 60 -20.03 9.78 -21.33
C ALA A 60 -20.57 10.83 -22.31
N TYR A 61 -19.67 11.44 -23.10
CA TYR A 61 -19.99 12.43 -24.11
C TYR A 61 -21.12 11.97 -25.05
N TYR A 62 -21.07 10.74 -25.57
CA TYR A 62 -22.10 10.30 -26.52
C TYR A 62 -23.44 9.97 -25.89
N TYR A 63 -23.54 9.82 -24.57
CA TYR A 63 -24.85 9.70 -23.94
C TYR A 63 -25.55 11.05 -23.79
N LEU A 64 -24.80 12.16 -23.90
CA LEU A 64 -25.39 13.50 -23.91
C LEU A 64 -26.00 13.79 -25.29
N THR A 65 -27.22 14.32 -25.29
CA THR A 65 -27.93 14.72 -26.52
C THR A 65 -27.73 16.19 -26.86
N LYS A 66 -27.13 16.97 -25.96
CA LYS A 66 -26.73 18.37 -26.16
C LYS A 66 -25.30 18.56 -25.73
N HIS A 67 -24.63 19.49 -26.41
CA HIS A 67 -23.23 19.85 -26.20
C HIS A 67 -23.07 21.36 -26.37
N GLY A 68 -21.94 21.89 -25.90
CA GLY A 68 -21.59 23.31 -25.98
C GLY A 68 -22.70 24.20 -25.44
N ASP A 69 -23.08 25.21 -26.21
CA ASP A 69 -24.10 26.21 -25.83
C ASP A 69 -25.44 25.60 -25.40
N ASP A 70 -25.86 24.48 -26.00
CA ASP A 70 -27.14 23.83 -25.70
C ASP A 70 -27.10 23.08 -24.35
N LEU A 71 -25.94 22.50 -24.00
CA LEU A 71 -25.70 21.91 -22.68
C LEU A 71 -25.57 23.00 -21.62
N GLN A 72 -24.86 24.08 -21.92
CA GLN A 72 -24.73 25.25 -21.04
C GLN A 72 -26.11 25.82 -20.68
N ALA A 73 -26.96 26.06 -21.69
CA ALA A 73 -28.30 26.57 -21.47
C ALA A 73 -29.16 25.63 -20.61
N TRP A 74 -29.00 24.32 -20.76
CA TRP A 74 -29.69 23.35 -19.91
C TRP A 74 -29.18 23.41 -18.45
N LEU A 75 -27.86 23.44 -18.25
CA LEU A 75 -27.24 23.51 -16.92
C LEU A 75 -27.65 24.78 -16.16
N VAL A 76 -27.67 25.94 -16.83
CA VAL A 76 -28.15 27.20 -16.24
C VAL A 76 -29.58 27.06 -15.73
N ASN A 77 -30.49 26.52 -16.55
CA ASN A 77 -31.87 26.32 -16.13
C ASN A 77 -32.00 25.31 -14.97
N ASN A 78 -31.19 24.25 -14.99
CA ASN A 78 -31.17 23.23 -13.95
C ASN A 78 -30.72 23.81 -12.60
N TYR A 79 -29.65 24.61 -12.58
CA TYR A 79 -29.21 25.28 -11.35
C TYR A 79 -30.20 26.35 -10.88
N THR A 80 -30.82 27.13 -11.77
CA THR A 80 -31.87 28.08 -11.36
C THR A 80 -33.06 27.38 -10.69
N LEU A 81 -33.40 26.17 -11.14
CA LEU A 81 -34.50 25.39 -10.58
C LEU A 81 -34.15 24.79 -9.21
N ASN A 82 -32.98 24.16 -9.08
CA ASN A 82 -32.58 23.44 -7.88
C ASN A 82 -31.89 24.33 -6.83
N VAL A 83 -31.34 25.46 -7.27
CA VAL A 83 -30.64 26.47 -6.44
C VAL A 83 -31.24 27.84 -6.74
N PRO A 84 -32.40 28.19 -6.14
CA PRO A 84 -33.07 29.46 -6.42
C PRO A 84 -32.17 30.67 -6.12
N GLY A 85 -32.06 31.58 -7.10
CA GLY A 85 -31.19 32.76 -7.02
C GLY A 85 -29.76 32.53 -7.50
N SER A 86 -29.42 31.31 -7.98
CA SER A 86 -28.11 31.03 -8.61
C SER A 86 -27.83 31.90 -9.83
N GLU A 87 -28.86 32.35 -10.55
CA GLU A 87 -28.73 33.24 -11.70
C GLU A 87 -28.05 34.58 -11.40
N ASP A 88 -28.02 35.00 -10.13
CA ASP A 88 -27.41 36.26 -9.70
C ASP A 88 -25.91 36.12 -9.34
N TRP A 89 -25.40 34.90 -9.14
CA TRP A 89 -24.06 34.68 -8.58
C TRP A 89 -23.26 33.52 -9.15
N LEU A 90 -23.90 32.58 -9.85
CA LEU A 90 -23.26 31.44 -10.48
C LEU A 90 -23.15 31.66 -11.99
N GLU A 91 -21.92 31.63 -12.49
CA GLU A 91 -21.61 31.59 -13.91
C GLU A 91 -21.33 30.15 -14.31
N ILE A 92 -22.00 29.69 -15.38
CA ILE A 92 -21.82 28.35 -15.95
C ILE A 92 -21.36 28.50 -17.40
N ALA A 93 -20.20 27.92 -17.70
CA ALA A 93 -19.65 27.87 -19.05
C ALA A 93 -19.44 26.43 -19.50
N VAL A 94 -19.66 26.14 -20.78
CA VAL A 94 -19.35 24.85 -21.41
C VAL A 94 -18.45 25.08 -22.61
N ASP A 95 -17.24 24.53 -22.58
CA ASP A 95 -16.29 24.56 -23.69
C ASP A 95 -16.20 23.20 -24.36
N ASP A 96 -16.79 23.09 -25.55
CA ASP A 96 -16.77 21.89 -26.41
C ASP A 96 -15.75 22.01 -27.57
N SER A 97 -14.83 22.98 -27.52
CA SER A 97 -13.93 23.26 -28.64
C SER A 97 -12.74 22.29 -28.76
N ALA A 98 -12.34 21.66 -27.66
CA ALA A 98 -11.20 20.75 -27.64
C ALA A 98 -11.53 19.40 -28.31
N GLU A 99 -10.55 18.78 -28.99
CA GLU A 99 -10.76 17.47 -29.63
C GLU A 99 -10.88 16.33 -28.60
N ALA A 100 -10.30 16.51 -27.41
CA ALA A 100 -10.16 15.45 -26.40
C ALA A 100 -11.28 15.44 -25.35
N CYS A 101 -11.90 16.59 -25.04
CA CYS A 101 -12.89 16.71 -23.98
C CYS A 101 -13.84 17.88 -24.20
N GLU A 102 -14.95 17.86 -23.47
CA GLU A 102 -15.86 18.97 -23.23
C GLU A 102 -15.76 19.36 -21.75
N VAL A 103 -15.65 20.65 -21.42
CA VAL A 103 -15.40 21.11 -20.04
C VAL A 103 -16.56 21.98 -19.55
N ILE A 104 -17.19 21.57 -18.46
CA ILE A 104 -18.18 22.38 -17.73
C ILE A 104 -17.46 23.13 -16.63
N THR A 105 -17.63 24.44 -16.56
CA THR A 105 -17.04 25.29 -15.51
C THR A 105 -18.13 25.99 -14.72
N LEU A 106 -18.17 25.74 -13.41
CA LEU A 106 -19.00 26.44 -12.44
C LEU A 106 -18.16 27.48 -11.73
N THR A 107 -18.47 28.77 -11.90
CA THR A 107 -17.70 29.88 -11.31
C THR A 107 -18.58 30.77 -10.45
N PHE A 108 -18.12 31.12 -9.25
CA PHE A 108 -18.75 32.16 -8.45
C PHE A 108 -17.71 33.00 -7.70
N SER A 109 -18.02 34.27 -7.49
CA SER A 109 -17.27 35.15 -6.58
C SER A 109 -17.91 35.14 -5.19
N PHE A 110 -17.21 35.61 -4.16
CA PHE A 110 -17.75 35.79 -2.82
C PHE A 110 -17.08 36.98 -2.13
N ALA A 111 -17.80 37.68 -1.25
CA ALA A 111 -17.28 38.85 -0.53
C ALA A 111 -16.72 38.51 0.86
N ASN A 112 -17.06 37.33 1.41
CA ASN A 112 -16.59 36.85 2.71
C ASN A 112 -16.71 35.32 2.81
N GLN A 113 -16.10 34.74 3.85
CA GLN A 113 -16.10 33.30 4.11
C GLN A 113 -17.51 32.70 4.27
N ALA A 114 -18.45 33.40 4.91
CA ALA A 114 -19.81 32.87 5.09
C ALA A 114 -20.56 32.74 3.75
N GLU A 115 -20.38 33.73 2.87
CA GLU A 115 -20.91 33.70 1.51
C GLU A 115 -20.26 32.61 0.66
N TYR A 116 -18.95 32.40 0.80
CA TYR A 116 -18.22 31.29 0.18
C TYR A 116 -18.82 29.92 0.57
N MET A 117 -18.94 29.64 1.87
CA MET A 117 -19.50 28.36 2.33
C MET A 117 -20.94 28.15 1.86
N THR A 118 -21.75 29.21 1.93
CA THR A 118 -23.15 29.14 1.50
C THR A 118 -23.26 28.81 0.01
N ARG A 119 -22.47 29.47 -0.84
CA ARG A 119 -22.50 29.25 -2.29
C ARG A 119 -21.92 27.90 -2.69
N LEU A 120 -20.80 27.49 -2.09
CA LEU A 120 -20.17 26.21 -2.40
C LEU A 120 -21.08 25.04 -2.06
N ARG A 121 -21.66 25.04 -0.86
CA ARG A 121 -22.60 24.01 -0.42
C ARG A 121 -23.86 23.97 -1.31
N ALA A 122 -24.33 25.13 -1.77
CA ALA A 122 -25.49 25.20 -2.65
C ALA A 122 -25.24 24.54 -4.02
N LEU A 123 -24.00 24.34 -4.44
CA LEU A 123 -23.71 23.61 -5.68
C LEU A 123 -23.97 22.10 -5.58
N ALA A 124 -23.88 21.53 -4.38
CA ALA A 124 -24.29 20.15 -4.07
C ALA A 124 -25.76 20.11 -3.63
N TYR A 125 -26.67 20.38 -4.56
CA TYR A 125 -28.08 20.62 -4.27
C TYR A 125 -28.92 19.36 -4.09
N ASP A 126 -28.43 18.19 -4.49
CA ASP A 126 -29.14 16.93 -4.28
C ASP A 126 -28.91 16.41 -2.85
N ALA A 127 -29.97 15.97 -2.18
CA ALA A 127 -29.93 15.60 -0.76
C ALA A 127 -29.24 14.26 -0.50
N ASP A 128 -29.26 13.34 -1.46
CA ASP A 128 -28.60 12.04 -1.33
C ASP A 128 -27.12 12.20 -1.68
N SER A 129 -26.80 13.03 -2.67
CA SER A 129 -25.44 13.28 -3.16
C SER A 129 -24.62 14.30 -2.32
N SER A 130 -25.26 15.01 -1.39
CA SER A 130 -24.59 15.92 -0.43
C SER A 130 -24.37 15.32 0.96
N ALA A 131 -24.65 14.03 1.15
CA ALA A 131 -24.60 13.36 2.45
C ALA A 131 -23.20 13.38 3.11
N GLU A 132 -22.15 13.25 2.29
CA GLU A 132 -20.74 13.27 2.73
C GLU A 132 -20.09 14.68 2.63
N TYR A 133 -20.83 15.68 2.12
CA TYR A 133 -20.33 17.05 1.98
C TYR A 133 -20.01 17.66 3.36
N THR A 134 -18.77 18.09 3.52
CA THR A 134 -18.30 18.81 4.71
C THR A 134 -17.79 20.21 4.32
N ASP A 135 -18.23 21.25 5.03
CA ASP A 135 -17.77 22.62 4.73
C ASP A 135 -16.25 22.73 4.90
N PRO A 136 -15.55 23.41 3.97
CA PRO A 136 -14.13 23.72 4.15
C PRO A 136 -13.86 24.51 5.44
N ILE A 137 -12.63 24.41 5.95
CA ILE A 137 -12.16 25.14 7.12
C ILE A 137 -11.14 26.19 6.66
N ILE A 138 -11.37 27.46 7.01
CA ILE A 138 -10.41 28.55 6.81
C ILE A 138 -9.99 29.07 8.17
N THR A 139 -8.70 28.98 8.47
CA THR A 139 -8.12 29.49 9.72
C THR A 139 -7.48 30.84 9.46
N VAL A 140 -7.86 31.83 10.28
CA VAL A 140 -7.38 33.20 10.20
C VAL A 140 -6.75 33.58 11.54
N GLU A 141 -5.48 34.00 11.50
CA GLU A 141 -4.76 34.54 12.65
C GLU A 141 -4.20 35.92 12.31
N ASN A 142 -4.38 36.89 13.21
CA ASN A 142 -3.91 38.27 13.01
C ASN A 142 -4.32 38.87 11.65
N ASP A 143 -5.58 38.67 11.25
CA ASP A 143 -6.15 39.12 9.98
C ASP A 143 -5.45 38.55 8.73
N LYS A 144 -4.82 37.37 8.85
CA LYS A 144 -4.22 36.62 7.74
C LYS A 144 -4.68 35.18 7.73
N ILE A 145 -4.92 34.64 6.55
CA ILE A 145 -5.17 33.21 6.37
C ILE A 145 -3.89 32.47 6.71
N THR A 146 -3.97 31.52 7.65
CA THR A 146 -2.85 30.65 8.04
C THR A 146 -3.04 29.22 7.57
N GLN A 147 -4.29 28.81 7.33
CA GLN A 147 -4.60 27.46 6.86
C GLN A 147 -5.92 27.42 6.12
N TYR A 148 -6.00 26.57 5.10
CA TYR A 148 -7.21 26.14 4.41
C TYR A 148 -7.28 24.62 4.41
N GLU A 149 -8.44 24.04 4.73
CA GLU A 149 -8.71 22.60 4.63
C GLU A 149 -10.02 22.36 3.88
N GLU A 150 -10.05 21.38 2.99
CA GLU A 150 -11.25 20.98 2.22
C GLU A 150 -11.27 19.46 2.06
N SER A 151 -12.40 18.81 2.32
CA SER A 151 -12.56 17.38 2.00
C SER A 151 -12.61 17.16 0.48
N ALA A 152 -11.99 16.09 -0.01
CA ALA A 152 -12.10 15.64 -1.39
C ALA A 152 -13.55 15.35 -1.80
N GLU A 153 -14.42 15.05 -0.83
CA GLU A 153 -15.85 14.84 -1.01
C GLU A 153 -16.60 16.12 -1.42
N VAL A 154 -16.05 17.31 -1.18
CA VAL A 154 -16.72 18.59 -1.51
C VAL A 154 -16.98 18.70 -3.01
N ALA A 155 -15.95 18.49 -3.83
CA ALA A 155 -16.10 18.53 -5.28
C ALA A 155 -16.85 17.30 -5.80
N ALA A 156 -16.65 16.12 -5.19
CA ALA A 156 -17.38 14.90 -5.56
C ALA A 156 -18.91 15.09 -5.41
N SER A 157 -19.38 15.54 -4.24
CA SER A 157 -20.81 15.79 -3.99
C SER A 157 -21.45 16.81 -4.94
N ILE A 158 -20.69 17.82 -5.39
CA ILE A 158 -21.15 18.80 -6.38
C ILE A 158 -21.34 18.15 -7.74
N LEU A 159 -20.41 17.28 -8.13
CA LEU A 159 -20.44 16.58 -9.41
C LEU A 159 -21.49 15.47 -9.43
N ASP A 160 -21.70 14.78 -8.32
CA ASP A 160 -22.76 13.77 -8.17
C ASP A 160 -24.15 14.42 -8.33
N SER A 161 -24.37 15.60 -7.74
CA SER A 161 -25.63 16.35 -7.92
C SER A 161 -25.90 16.68 -9.39
N LEU A 162 -24.85 17.00 -10.16
CA LEU A 162 -24.92 17.24 -11.59
C LEU A 162 -25.22 15.95 -12.38
N GLU A 163 -24.51 14.86 -12.06
CA GLU A 163 -24.69 13.56 -12.69
C GLU A 163 -26.15 13.09 -12.54
N ASP A 164 -26.71 13.15 -11.34
CA ASP A 164 -28.08 12.74 -11.06
C ASP A 164 -29.10 13.52 -11.89
N SER A 165 -28.88 14.83 -12.04
CA SER A 165 -29.77 15.69 -12.81
C SER A 165 -29.69 15.41 -14.31
N VAL A 166 -28.48 15.21 -14.82
CA VAL A 166 -28.24 14.87 -16.24
C VAL A 166 -28.84 13.51 -16.57
N THR A 167 -28.58 12.49 -15.75
CA THR A 167 -29.09 11.13 -15.96
C THR A 167 -30.60 11.02 -15.74
N ALA A 168 -31.24 12.01 -15.09
CA ALA A 168 -32.68 12.09 -14.90
C ALA A 168 -33.46 12.75 -16.02
N ASP A 169 -32.83 13.58 -16.83
CA ASP A 169 -33.52 14.24 -17.92
C ASP A 169 -33.25 13.55 -19.26
N SER A 170 -34.22 12.80 -19.76
CA SER A 170 -34.16 12.17 -21.09
C SER A 170 -34.00 13.17 -22.25
N ALA A 171 -34.19 14.47 -22.01
CA ALA A 171 -33.91 15.52 -22.98
C ALA A 171 -32.42 15.89 -23.07
N ILE A 172 -31.60 15.48 -22.11
CA ILE A 172 -30.13 15.65 -22.13
C ILE A 172 -29.38 14.31 -22.16
N PHE A 173 -29.97 13.20 -21.68
CA PHE A 173 -29.32 11.90 -21.60
C PHE A 173 -30.09 10.80 -22.36
N ASP A 174 -29.44 10.16 -23.34
CA ASP A 174 -30.02 9.06 -24.13
C ASP A 174 -29.10 7.84 -24.22
N LEU A 175 -29.49 6.75 -23.54
CA LEU A 175 -28.81 5.45 -23.57
C LEU A 175 -28.80 4.77 -24.95
N LYS A 176 -29.64 5.21 -25.88
CA LYS A 176 -29.72 4.68 -27.25
C LYS A 176 -28.85 5.45 -28.23
N ALA A 177 -28.07 6.42 -27.76
CA ALA A 177 -27.17 7.19 -28.58
C ALA A 177 -26.16 6.30 -29.33
N VAL A 178 -25.63 6.87 -30.41
CA VAL A 178 -24.81 6.19 -31.40
C VAL A 178 -23.56 7.03 -31.65
N THR A 179 -22.39 6.39 -31.62
CA THR A 179 -21.12 7.06 -31.96
C THR A 179 -21.10 7.58 -33.41
N PRO A 180 -20.19 8.51 -33.77
CA PRO A 180 -19.98 8.99 -35.15
C PRO A 180 -19.69 7.88 -36.19
N GLY A 181 -19.40 6.65 -35.75
CA GLY A 181 -19.25 5.46 -36.60
C GLY A 181 -20.49 4.58 -36.75
N GLY A 182 -21.64 4.98 -36.21
CA GLY A 182 -22.90 4.22 -36.32
C GLY A 182 -23.04 3.06 -35.33
N LYS A 183 -22.12 2.94 -34.36
CA LYS A 183 -22.16 1.89 -33.32
C LYS A 183 -22.94 2.37 -32.10
N LYS A 184 -23.86 1.53 -31.60
CA LYS A 184 -24.62 1.82 -30.39
C LYS A 184 -23.69 1.88 -29.18
N VAL A 185 -23.83 2.93 -28.38
CA VAL A 185 -23.01 3.12 -27.17
C VAL A 185 -23.40 2.10 -26.08
N ASN A 186 -24.68 1.69 -26.03
CA ASN A 186 -25.14 0.59 -25.17
C ASN A 186 -25.58 -0.64 -26.01
N PRO A 187 -24.81 -1.75 -26.02
CA PRO A 187 -25.16 -2.98 -26.73
C PRO A 187 -26.19 -3.86 -25.98
N SER A 188 -26.51 -3.54 -24.73
CA SER A 188 -27.39 -4.31 -23.84
C SER A 188 -28.77 -3.64 -23.67
N ASN A 189 -29.83 -4.43 -23.52
CA ASN A 189 -31.23 -3.96 -23.40
C ASN A 189 -31.56 -3.30 -22.05
N TYR A 190 -30.61 -2.61 -21.42
CA TYR A 190 -30.83 -1.97 -20.13
C TYR A 190 -31.83 -0.80 -20.23
N ASP A 191 -32.69 -0.71 -19.23
CA ASP A 191 -33.61 0.41 -18.94
C ASP A 191 -32.95 1.33 -17.90
N LEU A 192 -33.19 2.65 -17.97
CA LEU A 192 -32.71 3.67 -17.02
C LEU A 192 -32.95 3.27 -15.55
N THR A 193 -34.06 2.60 -15.27
CA THR A 193 -34.46 2.15 -13.93
C THR A 193 -33.57 1.01 -13.40
N GLN A 194 -33.08 0.13 -14.27
CA GLN A 194 -32.16 -0.96 -13.91
C GLN A 194 -30.73 -0.46 -13.76
N ILE A 195 -30.33 0.50 -14.61
CA ILE A 195 -29.02 1.15 -14.55
C ILE A 195 -28.82 1.86 -13.20
N ARG A 196 -29.81 2.61 -12.71
CA ARG A 196 -29.74 3.23 -11.37
C ARG A 196 -29.76 2.25 -10.21
N ALA A 197 -30.50 1.14 -10.32
CA ALA A 197 -30.57 0.13 -9.27
C ALA A 197 -29.28 -0.70 -9.16
N ASP A 198 -28.55 -0.82 -10.28
CA ASP A 198 -27.33 -1.61 -10.39
C ASP A 198 -26.05 -0.73 -10.36
N GLY A 199 -26.17 0.60 -10.17
CA GLY A 199 -25.04 1.53 -10.09
C GLY A 199 -24.34 1.85 -11.41
N PHE A 200 -25.00 1.66 -12.55
CA PHE A 200 -24.48 2.07 -13.86
C PHE A 200 -24.84 3.55 -14.10
N GLY A 201 -23.89 4.39 -14.53
CA GLY A 201 -24.07 5.85 -14.67
C GLY A 201 -22.97 6.51 -15.51
N VAL A 202 -22.99 7.85 -15.62
CA VAL A 202 -21.86 8.64 -16.14
C VAL A 202 -21.00 8.94 -14.93
N GLU A 203 -20.26 7.95 -14.45
CA GLU A 203 -19.52 8.06 -13.20
C GLU A 203 -18.58 9.26 -13.24
N VAL A 204 -18.75 10.22 -12.34
CA VAL A 204 -17.81 11.32 -12.17
C VAL A 204 -16.73 10.88 -11.17
N VAL A 205 -15.53 10.57 -11.67
CA VAL A 205 -14.46 9.99 -10.84
C VAL A 205 -13.38 11.03 -10.57
N ALA A 206 -13.17 11.34 -9.29
CA ALA A 206 -12.00 12.08 -8.83
C ALA A 206 -10.73 11.22 -8.96
N HIS A 207 -9.71 11.69 -9.69
CA HIS A 207 -8.37 11.12 -9.53
C HIS A 207 -7.75 11.71 -8.25
N ALA A 208 -8.03 11.09 -7.10
CA ALA A 208 -7.59 11.53 -5.78
C ALA A 208 -6.05 11.57 -5.58
N THR A 209 -5.26 11.21 -6.60
CA THR A 209 -3.80 11.07 -6.54
C THR A 209 -3.03 12.23 -7.20
N GLU A 210 -3.72 13.16 -7.87
CA GLU A 210 -3.11 14.32 -8.55
C GLU A 210 -3.54 15.68 -7.95
N ASP A 211 -2.88 16.76 -8.37
CA ASP A 211 -3.23 18.13 -7.95
C ASP A 211 -4.60 18.53 -8.55
N CYS A 212 -5.68 18.30 -7.81
CA CYS A 212 -7.05 18.64 -8.24
C CYS A 212 -7.57 19.96 -7.68
N LEU A 213 -6.96 20.50 -6.62
CA LEU A 213 -7.29 21.81 -6.06
C LEU A 213 -6.11 22.77 -6.21
N PHE A 214 -6.34 23.93 -6.81
CA PHE A 214 -5.36 25.00 -6.91
C PHE A 214 -5.78 26.17 -6.05
N VAL A 215 -4.95 26.57 -5.08
CA VAL A 215 -5.25 27.67 -4.16
C VAL A 215 -4.31 28.85 -4.43
N SER A 216 -4.89 30.04 -4.61
CA SER A 216 -4.18 31.31 -4.70
C SER A 216 -4.64 32.21 -3.55
N VAL A 217 -3.67 32.85 -2.87
CA VAL A 217 -3.93 33.84 -1.82
C VAL A 217 -3.35 35.18 -2.22
N ASP A 218 -4.14 36.25 -2.11
CA ASP A 218 -3.72 37.63 -2.39
C ASP A 218 -3.07 37.84 -3.78
N GLY A 219 -3.54 37.11 -4.79
CA GLY A 219 -3.02 37.20 -6.15
C GLY A 219 -1.63 36.59 -6.36
N GLN A 220 -1.17 35.75 -5.43
CA GLN A 220 0.01 34.90 -5.64
C GLN A 220 -0.25 33.82 -6.70
N GLU A 221 0.83 33.27 -7.26
CA GLU A 221 0.73 32.14 -8.20
C GLU A 221 -0.06 30.98 -7.54
N PRO A 222 -1.06 30.39 -8.24
CA PRO A 222 -1.82 29.26 -7.71
C PRO A 222 -0.90 28.08 -7.37
N GLN A 223 -1.10 27.49 -6.20
CA GLN A 223 -0.39 26.29 -5.77
C GLN A 223 -1.31 25.08 -5.87
N GLY A 224 -0.84 24.02 -6.52
CA GLY A 224 -1.51 22.73 -6.54
C GLY A 224 -1.49 22.08 -5.16
N VAL A 225 -2.64 21.59 -4.70
CA VAL A 225 -2.83 20.94 -3.42
C VAL A 225 -3.34 19.54 -3.68
N ARG A 226 -2.64 18.55 -3.13
CA ARG A 226 -3.07 17.15 -3.15
C ARG A 226 -3.89 16.84 -1.90
N PRO A 227 -4.94 16.03 -2.00
CA PRO A 227 -5.65 15.60 -0.83
C PRO A 227 -4.81 14.57 -0.07
N MET A 228 -4.72 14.71 1.24
CA MET A 228 -4.12 13.75 2.16
C MET A 228 -5.23 13.15 3.02
N GLN A 229 -5.38 11.82 3.01
CA GLN A 229 -6.50 11.14 3.68
C GLN A 229 -7.88 11.72 3.29
N GLY A 230 -8.05 12.04 2.01
CA GLY A 230 -9.28 12.67 1.52
C GLY A 230 -9.46 14.13 1.94
N THR A 231 -8.42 14.83 2.40
CA THR A 231 -8.50 16.26 2.76
C THR A 231 -7.38 17.05 2.10
N PHE A 232 -7.71 18.08 1.32
CA PHE A 232 -6.79 19.09 0.85
C PHE A 232 -6.38 20.00 2.01
N THR A 233 -5.08 20.26 2.20
CA THR A 233 -4.59 21.23 3.20
C THR A 233 -3.60 22.20 2.57
N PHE A 234 -3.83 23.49 2.75
CA PHE A 234 -2.99 24.57 2.22
C PHE A 234 -2.56 25.56 3.31
N ARG A 235 -1.30 25.98 3.28
CA ARG A 235 -0.72 26.99 4.20
C ARG A 235 0.03 28.08 3.42
N PRO A 236 -0.40 29.36 3.47
CA PRO A 236 0.18 30.43 2.65
C PRO A 236 1.66 30.78 2.90
N ASP A 237 2.21 30.46 4.08
CA ASP A 237 3.59 30.81 4.45
C ASP A 237 4.62 29.73 4.10
N GLY A 238 4.17 28.58 3.58
CA GLY A 238 5.02 27.45 3.22
C GLY A 238 5.68 26.73 4.41
N ASN A 239 5.37 27.10 5.67
CA ASN A 239 5.84 26.36 6.84
C ASN A 239 4.94 25.13 7.04
N ILE A 240 5.14 24.12 6.21
CA ILE A 240 4.64 22.79 6.54
C ILE A 240 5.67 22.18 7.48
N ASP A 241 5.25 21.87 8.70
CA ASP A 241 6.03 21.02 9.59
C ASP A 241 6.39 19.74 8.81
N PRO A 242 7.68 19.51 8.49
CA PRO A 242 8.07 18.40 7.63
C PRO A 242 7.70 17.03 8.23
N THR A 243 7.50 16.96 9.55
CA THR A 243 7.04 15.73 10.22
C THR A 243 5.56 15.43 9.99
N LYS A 244 4.81 16.39 9.43
CA LYS A 244 3.39 16.25 9.06
C LYS A 244 3.19 16.11 7.55
N MET A 245 4.28 16.16 6.77
CA MET A 245 4.22 15.87 5.34
C MET A 245 4.14 14.35 5.13
N PRO A 246 3.41 13.88 4.11
CA PRO A 246 3.43 12.47 3.77
C PRO A 246 4.81 12.13 3.25
N LEU A 247 5.31 10.98 3.65
CA LEU A 247 6.53 10.43 3.07
C LEU A 247 6.26 10.04 1.61
N LYS A 248 7.21 10.36 0.72
CA LYS A 248 7.04 10.11 -0.72
C LYS A 248 7.46 8.68 -1.05
N VAL A 249 6.78 8.06 -2.02
CA VAL A 249 7.08 6.70 -2.46
C VAL A 249 7.47 6.69 -3.92
N THR A 250 8.49 5.90 -4.25
CA THR A 250 8.87 5.59 -5.64
C THR A 250 9.14 4.09 -5.79
N LYS A 251 9.02 3.57 -7.01
CA LYS A 251 9.38 2.16 -7.29
C LYS A 251 10.89 1.96 -7.16
N ALA A 252 11.29 0.83 -6.58
CA ALA A 252 12.67 0.36 -6.57
C ALA A 252 12.81 -0.77 -7.59
N ASP A 253 12.66 -0.42 -8.87
CA ASP A 253 12.62 -1.39 -9.98
C ASP A 253 13.92 -2.20 -10.07
N GLU A 254 15.06 -1.61 -9.70
CA GLU A 254 16.36 -2.29 -9.61
C GLU A 254 16.36 -3.44 -8.60
N TRP A 255 15.71 -3.26 -7.44
CA TRP A 255 15.56 -4.30 -6.42
C TRP A 255 14.50 -5.32 -6.80
N THR A 256 13.41 -4.89 -7.45
CA THR A 256 12.42 -5.79 -8.03
C THR A 256 13.05 -6.69 -9.10
N ALA A 257 13.90 -6.12 -9.95
CA ALA A 257 14.60 -6.83 -11.00
C ALA A 257 15.64 -7.83 -10.45
N LEU A 258 16.25 -7.56 -9.29
CA LEU A 258 17.24 -8.45 -8.65
C LEU A 258 16.75 -9.89 -8.52
N PHE A 259 15.48 -10.07 -8.18
CA PHE A 259 14.85 -11.38 -8.00
C PHE A 259 14.19 -11.92 -9.29
N GLU A 260 14.25 -11.19 -10.39
CA GLU A 260 13.65 -11.65 -11.64
C GLU A 260 14.49 -12.68 -12.39
N ARG A 261 13.85 -13.76 -12.87
CA ARG A 261 14.50 -14.92 -13.48
C ARG A 261 13.89 -15.31 -14.82
N LEU A 262 14.17 -14.52 -15.85
CA LEU A 262 13.76 -14.79 -17.23
C LEU A 262 14.77 -15.69 -17.96
N ASN A 263 14.31 -16.42 -18.96
CA ASN A 263 15.11 -17.24 -19.88
C ASN A 263 16.09 -18.21 -19.18
N CYS A 264 15.66 -18.80 -18.07
CA CYS A 264 16.48 -19.74 -17.31
C CYS A 264 16.29 -21.16 -17.87
N SER A 265 17.26 -21.67 -18.64
CA SER A 265 17.19 -23.04 -19.17
C SER A 265 17.50 -24.13 -18.15
N GLU A 266 18.28 -23.79 -17.11
CA GLU A 266 18.63 -24.68 -16.00
C GLU A 266 17.66 -24.49 -14.82
N ILE A 267 17.56 -25.50 -13.95
CA ILE A 267 16.76 -25.40 -12.73
C ILE A 267 17.40 -24.40 -11.76
N THR A 268 16.64 -23.37 -11.40
CA THR A 268 17.03 -22.31 -10.46
C THR A 268 15.84 -21.90 -9.60
N TRP A 269 16.10 -21.12 -8.54
CA TRP A 269 15.08 -20.31 -7.87
C TRP A 269 14.38 -19.40 -8.90
N LEU A 270 13.05 -19.34 -8.88
CA LEU A 270 12.25 -18.51 -9.79
C LEU A 270 11.43 -17.44 -9.05
N ALA A 271 10.84 -17.80 -7.92
CA ALA A 271 9.91 -16.97 -7.16
C ALA A 271 9.77 -17.54 -5.74
N ALA A 272 9.37 -16.76 -4.75
CA ALA A 272 9.12 -17.27 -3.41
C ALA A 272 8.23 -16.36 -2.57
N ASP A 273 7.68 -16.96 -1.53
CA ASP A 273 7.02 -16.30 -0.41
C ASP A 273 8.00 -15.69 0.60
N GLY A 274 7.46 -14.76 1.38
CA GLY A 274 8.16 -13.93 2.35
C GLY A 274 9.11 -12.91 1.71
N ILE A 275 9.84 -12.18 2.54
CA ILE A 275 11.30 -12.08 2.46
C ILE A 275 11.85 -11.35 3.70
N PHE A 276 12.77 -12.00 4.44
CA PHE A 276 13.53 -11.37 5.51
C PHE A 276 14.99 -11.23 5.12
N GLY A 277 15.55 -10.02 5.25
CA GLY A 277 16.95 -9.72 4.94
C GLY A 277 17.74 -9.38 6.20
N ILE A 278 18.82 -10.10 6.45
CA ILE A 278 19.68 -9.97 7.63
C ILE A 278 21.12 -9.71 7.20
N SER A 279 21.76 -8.65 7.71
CA SER A 279 23.19 -8.44 7.51
C SER A 279 24.02 -9.44 8.31
N LEU A 280 24.90 -10.20 7.65
CA LEU A 280 25.68 -11.26 8.30
C LEU A 280 26.82 -10.76 9.20
N ASP A 281 27.17 -9.48 9.12
CA ASP A 281 28.09 -8.84 10.06
C ASP A 281 27.38 -8.31 11.32
N GLY A 282 26.06 -8.48 11.41
CA GLY A 282 25.21 -8.02 12.50
C GLY A 282 24.92 -6.52 12.50
N ASN A 283 25.49 -5.75 11.58
CA ASN A 283 25.28 -4.31 11.47
C ASN A 283 24.00 -4.02 10.67
N ASP A 284 22.95 -3.62 11.37
CA ASP A 284 21.64 -3.30 10.77
C ASP A 284 21.35 -1.79 10.72
N ALA A 285 22.37 -0.96 10.97
CA ALA A 285 22.20 0.49 10.92
C ALA A 285 21.79 0.97 9.53
N PHE A 286 21.00 2.04 9.47
CA PHE A 286 20.50 2.61 8.24
C PHE A 286 21.64 2.92 7.25
N GLY A 287 21.52 2.39 6.03
CA GLY A 287 22.49 2.54 4.93
C GLY A 287 23.90 2.14 5.26
N SER A 288 24.04 1.13 6.12
CA SER A 288 25.33 0.66 6.58
C SER A 288 25.94 -0.43 5.70
N ALA A 289 25.18 -0.99 4.75
CA ALA A 289 25.72 -1.94 3.78
C ALA A 289 26.83 -1.30 2.94
N THR A 290 27.88 -2.06 2.72
CA THR A 290 29.05 -1.72 1.90
C THR A 290 29.30 -2.81 0.87
N GLU A 291 30.27 -2.63 -0.04
CA GLU A 291 30.71 -3.67 -0.98
C GLU A 291 31.15 -4.99 -0.26
N GLN A 292 31.51 -4.90 1.01
CA GLN A 292 32.00 -6.01 1.83
C GLN A 292 30.87 -6.63 2.67
N THR A 293 29.71 -6.00 2.74
CA THR A 293 28.55 -6.53 3.45
C THR A 293 28.00 -7.75 2.71
N SER A 294 27.53 -8.72 3.48
CA SER A 294 26.85 -9.91 2.99
C SER A 294 25.47 -9.96 3.61
N THR A 295 24.43 -9.75 2.80
CA THR A 295 23.04 -9.86 3.26
C THR A 295 22.52 -11.24 2.97
N PHE A 296 22.02 -11.91 4.00
CA PHE A 296 21.29 -13.17 3.92
C PHE A 296 19.80 -12.89 3.81
N PHE A 297 19.18 -13.42 2.76
CA PHE A 297 17.73 -13.43 2.62
C PHE A 297 17.19 -14.82 2.92
N ILE A 298 16.13 -14.92 3.71
CA ILE A 298 15.35 -16.15 3.88
C ILE A 298 13.97 -15.96 3.26
N PHE A 299 13.54 -16.99 2.54
CA PHE A 299 12.24 -17.09 1.89
C PHE A 299 11.49 -18.29 2.46
N SER A 300 10.17 -18.21 2.42
CA SER A 300 9.29 -19.35 2.70
C SER A 300 9.01 -20.12 1.40
N ASP A 301 7.78 -20.57 1.17
CA ASP A 301 7.41 -21.42 0.04
C ASP A 301 7.98 -20.89 -1.28
N THR A 302 8.85 -21.68 -1.91
CA THR A 302 9.71 -21.21 -3.01
C THR A 302 9.46 -22.02 -4.26
N LEU A 303 9.24 -21.35 -5.39
CA LEU A 303 9.19 -21.96 -6.72
C LEU A 303 10.59 -22.13 -7.30
N VAL A 304 10.92 -23.36 -7.66
CA VAL A 304 12.19 -23.71 -8.31
C VAL A 304 11.90 -24.39 -9.65
N GLY A 305 12.61 -23.98 -10.70
CA GLY A 305 12.40 -24.48 -12.07
C GLY A 305 13.18 -23.74 -13.13
N SER A 306 12.69 -23.84 -14.36
CA SER A 306 13.19 -23.13 -15.56
C SER A 306 12.11 -22.21 -16.12
N SER A 307 12.51 -21.16 -16.85
CA SER A 307 11.63 -20.13 -17.41
C SER A 307 11.99 -19.75 -18.84
N ASP A 308 11.01 -19.28 -19.60
CA ASP A 308 11.20 -18.74 -20.95
C ASP A 308 11.57 -17.26 -20.92
N GLU A 309 11.79 -16.68 -22.10
CA GLU A 309 12.11 -15.25 -22.27
C GLU A 309 11.05 -14.30 -21.70
N ASN A 310 9.81 -14.79 -21.56
CA ASN A 310 8.69 -14.05 -21.00
C ASN A 310 8.44 -14.42 -19.53
N GLY A 311 9.34 -15.15 -18.87
CA GLY A 311 9.19 -15.53 -17.47
C GLY A 311 8.17 -16.64 -17.21
N HIS A 312 7.54 -17.19 -18.25
CA HIS A 312 6.67 -18.35 -18.09
C HIS A 312 7.51 -19.57 -17.77
N ARG A 313 7.00 -20.37 -16.84
CA ARG A 313 7.64 -21.61 -16.43
C ARG A 313 7.61 -22.62 -17.59
N ILE A 314 8.77 -23.20 -17.90
CA ILE A 314 8.90 -24.21 -18.96
C ILE A 314 8.85 -25.63 -18.38
N SER A 315 9.46 -25.86 -17.22
CA SER A 315 9.49 -27.19 -16.58
C SER A 315 8.43 -27.34 -15.49
N TYR A 316 7.35 -28.06 -15.80
CA TYR A 316 6.25 -28.36 -14.86
C TYR A 316 6.47 -29.64 -14.05
N GLU A 317 7.45 -30.49 -14.39
CA GLU A 317 7.57 -31.84 -13.82
C GLU A 317 9.03 -32.28 -13.50
N PRO A 318 9.30 -32.77 -12.26
CA PRO A 318 8.40 -32.73 -11.12
C PRO A 318 8.26 -31.32 -10.56
N TYR A 319 7.06 -30.96 -10.12
CA TYR A 319 6.83 -29.75 -9.35
C TYR A 319 7.70 -29.77 -8.08
N TYR A 320 8.68 -28.88 -8.02
CA TYR A 320 9.63 -28.77 -6.92
C TYR A 320 9.43 -27.43 -6.22
N MET A 321 8.86 -27.47 -5.02
CA MET A 321 8.58 -26.30 -4.20
C MET A 321 9.11 -26.55 -2.79
N PRO A 322 10.38 -26.23 -2.50
CA PRO A 322 10.87 -26.23 -1.14
C PRO A 322 10.08 -25.21 -0.31
N ASN A 323 9.80 -25.57 0.95
CA ASN A 323 9.03 -24.72 1.87
C ASN A 323 9.83 -23.51 2.37
N HIS A 324 11.15 -23.53 2.18
CA HIS A 324 11.99 -22.36 2.38
C HIS A 324 13.27 -22.47 1.55
N SER A 325 13.79 -21.32 1.18
CA SER A 325 15.06 -21.15 0.48
C SER A 325 15.77 -19.91 1.02
N ALA A 326 17.00 -19.67 0.57
CA ALA A 326 17.76 -18.51 0.95
C ALA A 326 18.47 -17.88 -0.24
N ALA A 327 18.86 -16.63 -0.10
CA ALA A 327 19.81 -15.97 -0.99
C ALA A 327 20.92 -15.28 -0.20
N MET A 328 22.08 -15.14 -0.83
CA MET A 328 23.19 -14.33 -0.34
C MET A 328 23.48 -13.25 -1.36
N LEU A 329 23.34 -12.00 -0.96
CA LEU A 329 23.75 -10.83 -1.73
C LEU A 329 25.07 -10.31 -1.17
N LYS A 330 26.07 -10.12 -2.03
CA LYS A 330 27.30 -9.41 -1.69
C LYS A 330 27.20 -7.96 -2.15
N GLY A 331 27.50 -7.02 -1.25
CA GLY A 331 27.50 -5.59 -1.54
C GLY A 331 26.24 -4.87 -1.04
N SER A 332 26.15 -3.60 -1.40
CA SER A 332 25.08 -2.68 -0.97
C SER A 332 24.08 -2.32 -2.08
N VAL A 333 24.23 -2.90 -3.26
CA VAL A 333 23.44 -2.59 -4.46
C VAL A 333 22.84 -3.87 -5.05
N PRO A 334 21.69 -3.80 -5.75
CA PRO A 334 21.02 -4.96 -6.32
C PRO A 334 21.70 -5.46 -7.59
N ASP A 335 22.82 -6.17 -7.44
CA ASP A 335 23.54 -6.79 -8.54
C ASP A 335 23.29 -8.31 -8.61
N LYS A 336 22.75 -8.77 -9.75
CA LYS A 336 22.46 -10.20 -9.98
C LYS A 336 23.72 -11.06 -9.97
N GLU A 337 24.87 -10.52 -10.41
CA GLU A 337 26.14 -11.28 -10.42
C GLU A 337 26.67 -11.52 -9.00
N ASN A 338 26.22 -10.74 -8.03
CA ASN A 338 26.58 -10.85 -6.62
C ASN A 338 25.51 -11.57 -5.78
N LEU A 339 24.47 -12.12 -6.41
CA LEU A 339 23.37 -12.82 -5.75
C LEU A 339 23.45 -14.33 -6.03
N ALA A 340 23.50 -15.13 -4.97
CA ALA A 340 23.45 -16.59 -5.05
C ALA A 340 22.29 -17.16 -4.23
N PHE A 341 21.58 -18.15 -4.77
CA PHE A 341 20.48 -18.84 -4.08
C PHE A 341 20.89 -20.20 -3.52
N TYR A 342 20.23 -20.58 -2.43
CA TYR A 342 20.45 -21.82 -1.71
C TYR A 342 19.09 -22.46 -1.37
N TRP A 343 18.94 -23.73 -1.70
CA TRP A 343 17.79 -24.55 -1.31
C TRP A 343 18.19 -26.02 -1.24
N GLY A 344 17.29 -26.87 -0.74
CA GLY A 344 17.62 -28.27 -0.51
C GLY A 344 18.49 -28.47 0.73
N LYS A 345 18.57 -29.72 1.15
CA LYS A 345 19.42 -30.15 2.25
C LYS A 345 20.85 -29.59 2.11
N ASP A 346 21.34 -28.99 3.18
CA ASP A 346 22.69 -28.42 3.29
C ASP A 346 23.01 -27.35 2.22
N GLY A 347 21.99 -26.77 1.57
CA GLY A 347 22.16 -25.80 0.49
C GLY A 347 22.62 -26.40 -0.84
N ALA A 348 22.38 -27.69 -1.07
CA ALA A 348 22.92 -28.43 -2.22
C ALA A 348 22.31 -28.05 -3.59
N CYS A 349 21.22 -27.29 -3.64
CA CYS A 349 20.55 -26.84 -4.86
C CYS A 349 20.29 -27.96 -5.89
N PRO A 350 19.52 -29.01 -5.51
CA PRO A 350 19.32 -30.17 -6.36
C PRO A 350 18.67 -29.81 -7.70
N THR A 351 19.29 -30.25 -8.80
CA THR A 351 18.88 -29.98 -10.19
C THR A 351 17.84 -30.97 -10.73
N SER A 352 17.32 -31.87 -9.89
CA SER A 352 16.10 -32.61 -10.22
C SER A 352 15.38 -33.10 -8.95
N ALA A 353 14.06 -32.88 -8.89
CA ALA A 353 13.22 -33.36 -7.80
C ALA A 353 13.14 -34.89 -7.70
N ARG A 354 13.59 -35.62 -8.73
CA ARG A 354 13.73 -37.10 -8.69
C ARG A 354 14.89 -37.58 -7.82
N LEU A 355 15.75 -36.69 -7.34
CA LEU A 355 16.90 -37.03 -6.48
C LEU A 355 16.59 -36.97 -4.98
N LEU A 356 15.40 -36.50 -4.58
CA LEU A 356 15.02 -36.33 -3.19
C LEU A 356 13.96 -37.36 -2.83
N ASN A 357 14.34 -38.33 -1.99
CA ASN A 357 13.46 -39.42 -1.58
C ASN A 357 12.51 -39.02 -0.44
N LYS A 358 12.71 -37.84 0.18
CA LYS A 358 11.92 -37.32 1.28
C LYS A 358 11.62 -35.83 1.12
N GLU A 359 10.43 -35.42 1.57
CA GLU A 359 9.99 -34.02 1.57
C GLU A 359 10.91 -33.11 2.41
N GLU A 360 11.47 -33.62 3.50
CA GLU A 360 12.41 -32.87 4.36
C GLU A 360 13.73 -32.52 3.64
N ASP A 361 14.18 -33.35 2.70
CA ASP A 361 15.43 -33.11 1.96
C ASP A 361 15.32 -31.94 0.96
N LYS A 362 14.09 -31.45 0.73
CA LYS A 362 13.84 -30.29 -0.12
C LYS A 362 14.24 -28.97 0.53
N ASN A 363 14.30 -28.95 1.85
CA ASN A 363 14.41 -27.73 2.64
C ASN A 363 15.83 -27.52 3.19
N LEU A 364 16.24 -26.27 3.39
CA LEU A 364 17.55 -25.92 3.97
C LEU A 364 17.67 -26.49 5.39
N VAL A 365 16.64 -26.22 6.20
CA VAL A 365 16.40 -26.86 7.49
C VAL A 365 15.47 -28.00 7.19
N GLN A 366 15.87 -29.26 7.47
CA GLN A 366 15.13 -30.49 7.10
C GLN A 366 13.82 -30.67 7.92
N ARG A 367 12.94 -29.66 7.87
CA ARG A 367 11.66 -29.51 8.57
C ARG A 367 10.75 -28.64 7.69
N TYR A 368 9.44 -28.73 7.91
CA TYR A 368 8.45 -27.83 7.32
C TYR A 368 8.19 -26.68 8.30
N LYS A 369 8.59 -25.46 7.95
CA LYS A 369 8.53 -24.23 8.75
C LYS A 369 8.41 -23.01 7.85
N TRP A 370 7.49 -22.10 8.20
CA TRP A 370 7.57 -20.72 7.73
C TRP A 370 8.49 -19.94 8.64
N PHE A 371 9.31 -19.09 8.03
CA PHE A 371 10.30 -18.30 8.74
C PHE A 371 9.76 -16.90 9.05
N GLY A 372 10.09 -16.42 10.24
CA GLY A 372 10.02 -15.01 10.61
C GLY A 372 11.40 -14.36 10.45
N ASP A 373 11.57 -13.24 11.13
CA ASP A 373 12.82 -12.46 11.12
C ASP A 373 13.98 -13.17 11.83
N GLY A 374 15.16 -12.56 11.74
CA GLY A 374 16.37 -13.09 12.33
C GLY A 374 17.33 -12.03 12.84
N VAL A 375 18.36 -12.49 13.55
CA VAL A 375 19.43 -11.64 14.08
C VAL A 375 20.74 -12.40 14.11
N VAL A 376 21.84 -11.70 13.86
CA VAL A 376 23.19 -12.23 14.07
C VAL A 376 23.67 -11.83 15.46
N VAL A 377 24.02 -12.82 16.28
CA VAL A 377 24.65 -12.59 17.59
C VAL A 377 25.92 -13.42 17.66
N GLY A 378 27.05 -12.74 17.84
CA GLY A 378 28.37 -13.35 17.79
C GLY A 378 28.69 -13.94 16.42
N SER A 379 28.79 -15.27 16.34
CA SER A 379 29.14 -16.01 15.11
C SER A 379 28.00 -16.91 14.63
N ASN A 380 26.77 -16.63 15.07
CA ASN A 380 25.59 -17.39 14.68
C ASN A 380 24.51 -16.46 14.12
N LEU A 381 23.86 -16.94 13.07
CA LEU A 381 22.58 -16.46 12.59
C LEU A 381 21.46 -17.18 13.34
N TYR A 382 20.52 -16.43 13.89
CA TYR A 382 19.35 -16.94 14.58
C TYR A 382 18.10 -16.56 13.80
N LEU A 383 17.27 -17.54 13.47
CA LEU A 383 16.05 -17.36 12.68
C LEU A 383 14.85 -17.91 13.47
N PHE A 384 13.85 -17.06 13.68
CA PHE A 384 12.58 -17.47 14.27
C PHE A 384 11.73 -18.17 13.21
N CYS A 385 10.99 -19.21 13.59
CA CYS A 385 10.15 -19.94 12.65
C CYS A 385 8.99 -20.66 13.35
N TYR A 386 7.95 -21.00 12.62
CA TYR A 386 6.77 -21.69 13.15
C TYR A 386 6.16 -22.65 12.12
N THR A 387 5.22 -23.48 12.55
CA THR A 387 4.51 -24.42 11.66
C THR A 387 3.15 -23.87 11.28
N PRO A 388 2.86 -23.60 9.99
CA PRO A 388 1.51 -23.23 9.60
C PRO A 388 0.59 -24.47 9.46
N PRO A 389 -0.72 -24.37 9.77
CA PRO A 389 -1.37 -23.25 10.45
C PRO A 389 -1.08 -23.28 11.96
N VAL A 390 -0.95 -22.11 12.58
CA VAL A 390 -0.70 -22.02 14.02
C VAL A 390 -1.96 -22.35 14.82
N VAL A 391 -1.89 -23.37 15.67
CA VAL A 391 -3.00 -23.86 16.50
C VAL A 391 -2.68 -23.63 17.98
N ASN A 392 -3.46 -22.78 18.66
CA ASN A 392 -3.32 -22.49 20.09
C ASN A 392 -2.01 -21.82 20.53
N GLY A 393 -1.27 -21.18 19.60
CA GLY A 393 -0.25 -20.20 19.96
C GLY A 393 1.04 -20.70 20.61
N HIS A 394 1.30 -22.00 20.68
CA HIS A 394 2.51 -22.58 21.30
C HIS A 394 3.49 -23.16 20.25
N GLU A 395 4.05 -22.32 19.37
CA GLU A 395 4.69 -22.84 18.15
C GLU A 395 5.91 -22.05 17.65
N MET A 396 6.42 -21.06 18.40
CA MET A 396 7.64 -20.38 17.97
C MET A 396 8.87 -21.24 18.28
N ASP A 397 9.62 -21.53 17.22
CA ASP A 397 10.85 -22.28 17.21
C ASP A 397 12.03 -21.37 16.84
N LEU A 398 13.25 -21.82 17.13
CA LEU A 398 14.46 -21.11 16.78
C LEU A 398 15.42 -22.04 16.03
N VAL A 399 15.86 -21.58 14.85
CA VAL A 399 16.98 -22.16 14.10
C VAL A 399 18.23 -21.36 14.42
N THR A 400 19.32 -22.03 14.78
CA THR A 400 20.65 -21.42 14.94
C THR A 400 21.56 -21.97 13.86
N ILE A 401 22.12 -21.11 13.01
CA ILE A 401 23.03 -21.47 11.92
C ILE A 401 24.39 -20.82 12.19
N PRO A 402 25.48 -21.58 12.36
CA PRO A 402 26.81 -21.01 12.48
C PRO A 402 27.21 -20.25 11.23
N ILE A 403 27.90 -19.12 11.39
CA ILE A 403 28.52 -18.37 10.28
C ILE A 403 30.00 -18.72 10.24
N VAL A 404 30.44 -19.35 9.16
CA VAL A 404 31.83 -19.78 8.94
C VAL A 404 32.34 -19.09 7.69
N ASP A 405 33.47 -18.38 7.81
CA ASP A 405 34.09 -17.63 6.71
C ASP A 405 33.12 -16.67 5.97
N GLY A 406 32.20 -16.07 6.74
CA GLY A 406 31.20 -15.12 6.23
C GLY A 406 29.98 -15.74 5.57
N MET A 407 29.80 -17.07 5.68
CA MET A 407 28.68 -17.81 5.09
C MET A 407 27.93 -18.64 6.14
N PRO A 408 26.59 -18.76 6.06
CA PRO A 408 25.84 -19.68 6.92
C PRO A 408 26.17 -21.15 6.59
N ASP A 409 26.54 -21.93 7.59
CA ASP A 409 26.74 -23.37 7.48
C ASP A 409 25.41 -24.11 7.67
N PHE A 410 24.68 -24.27 6.57
CA PHE A 410 23.37 -24.94 6.55
C PHE A 410 23.42 -26.41 6.99
N ALA A 411 24.59 -27.07 7.02
CA ALA A 411 24.71 -28.44 7.48
C ALA A 411 24.84 -28.54 9.01
N ALA A 412 25.25 -27.46 9.68
CA ALA A 412 25.56 -27.41 11.11
C ALA A 412 24.48 -26.74 11.97
N TYR A 413 23.27 -26.54 11.42
CA TYR A 413 22.20 -25.87 12.15
C TYR A 413 21.77 -26.63 13.41
N LYS A 414 21.30 -25.88 14.40
CA LYS A 414 20.63 -26.39 15.61
C LYS A 414 19.18 -25.93 15.62
N PHE A 415 18.32 -26.72 16.23
CA PHE A 415 16.89 -26.48 16.28
C PHE A 415 16.40 -26.51 17.73
N GLN A 416 15.65 -25.48 18.15
CA GLN A 416 14.96 -25.41 19.43
C GLN A 416 13.46 -25.33 19.15
N GLU A 417 12.68 -26.22 19.75
CA GLU A 417 11.26 -26.40 19.43
C GLU A 417 10.38 -25.91 20.59
N ALA A 418 9.28 -25.24 20.26
CA ALA A 418 8.22 -24.77 21.15
C ALA A 418 8.75 -24.00 22.37
N ILE A 419 9.37 -22.83 22.13
CA ILE A 419 9.95 -21.99 23.18
C ILE A 419 8.81 -21.33 23.98
N PRO A 420 8.59 -21.70 25.26
CA PRO A 420 7.41 -21.26 26.00
C PRO A 420 7.41 -19.77 26.31
N GLU A 421 8.58 -19.14 26.43
CA GLU A 421 8.74 -17.70 26.68
C GLU A 421 8.39 -16.84 25.44
N LEU A 422 8.13 -17.44 24.27
CA LEU A 422 7.74 -16.71 23.07
C LEU A 422 6.25 -16.78 22.78
N SER A 423 5.45 -17.39 23.67
CA SER A 423 4.07 -17.74 23.37
C SER A 423 3.17 -17.70 24.59
N HIS A 424 2.04 -17.00 24.51
CA HIS A 424 1.07 -16.96 25.60
C HIS A 424 -0.37 -16.95 25.10
N ALA A 425 -1.19 -17.82 25.69
CA ALA A 425 -2.64 -17.85 25.51
C ALA A 425 -3.30 -17.59 26.88
N PRO A 426 -4.01 -16.46 27.06
CA PRO A 426 -4.68 -16.17 28.33
C PRO A 426 -5.75 -17.21 28.66
N GLU A 427 -5.88 -17.56 29.95
CA GLU A 427 -6.86 -18.55 30.41
C GLU A 427 -8.28 -18.13 30.04
N GLY A 428 -9.04 -19.03 29.40
CA GLY A 428 -10.41 -18.76 28.96
C GLY A 428 -10.53 -17.88 27.71
N SER A 429 -9.42 -17.49 27.08
CA SER A 429 -9.39 -16.80 25.79
C SER A 429 -9.16 -17.79 24.63
N SER A 430 -9.72 -17.49 23.46
CA SER A 430 -9.31 -18.13 22.20
C SER A 430 -8.17 -17.38 21.50
N GLU A 431 -7.74 -16.26 22.06
CA GLU A 431 -6.66 -15.42 21.57
C GLU A 431 -5.32 -15.87 22.13
N TYR A 432 -4.26 -15.70 21.37
CA TYR A 432 -2.89 -15.89 21.81
C TYR A 432 -1.96 -14.82 21.21
N VAL A 433 -0.82 -14.61 21.86
CA VAL A 433 0.31 -13.86 21.32
C VAL A 433 1.48 -14.80 21.06
N MET A 434 2.17 -14.57 19.95
CA MET A 434 3.42 -15.24 19.63
C MET A 434 4.48 -14.20 19.25
N PHE A 435 5.62 -14.22 19.94
CA PHE A 435 6.80 -13.38 19.75
C PHE A 435 7.79 -14.04 18.80
N GLY A 436 8.52 -13.24 18.02
CA GLY A 436 9.51 -13.74 17.06
C GLY A 436 9.14 -13.49 15.59
N TYR A 437 8.06 -12.73 15.33
CA TYR A 437 7.74 -12.33 13.95
C TYR A 437 8.77 -11.33 13.41
N VAL A 438 9.22 -10.41 14.25
CA VAL A 438 10.17 -9.33 13.91
C VAL A 438 11.18 -9.17 15.03
N VAL A 439 12.42 -8.87 14.64
CA VAL A 439 13.52 -8.58 15.56
C VAL A 439 14.10 -7.22 15.23
N SER A 440 14.47 -6.44 16.25
CA SER A 440 15.16 -5.16 16.08
C SER A 440 16.25 -5.03 17.14
N ALA A 441 17.51 -5.04 16.70
CA ALA A 441 18.65 -5.02 17.60
C ALA A 441 19.09 -3.57 17.91
N MET A 442 18.92 -3.12 19.16
CA MET A 442 19.35 -1.82 19.66
C MET A 442 20.70 -1.91 20.39
N THR A 443 21.68 -2.54 19.74
CA THR A 443 22.96 -2.89 20.34
C THR A 443 24.14 -2.16 19.68
N GLU A 444 25.29 -2.16 20.35
CA GLU A 444 26.53 -1.62 19.77
C GLU A 444 26.96 -2.41 18.52
N THR A 445 26.79 -3.75 18.53
CA THR A 445 27.07 -4.63 17.38
C THR A 445 26.23 -4.26 16.18
N ALA A 446 24.93 -4.00 16.40
CA ALA A 446 24.00 -3.55 15.37
C ALA A 446 24.23 -2.12 14.90
N ARG A 447 25.13 -1.38 15.58
CA ARG A 447 25.39 0.05 15.39
C ARG A 447 24.11 0.89 15.45
N ALA A 448 23.17 0.47 16.28
CA ALA A 448 21.95 1.23 16.53
C ALA A 448 22.28 2.63 17.07
N PRO A 449 21.49 3.66 16.73
CA PRO A 449 21.64 4.96 17.36
C PRO A 449 21.27 4.86 18.84
N GLU A 450 22.13 5.41 19.71
CA GLU A 450 21.95 5.38 21.18
C GLU A 450 21.65 3.97 21.72
N PRO A 451 22.56 3.00 21.51
CA PRO A 451 22.29 1.59 21.79
C PRO A 451 22.07 1.36 23.29
N ASP A 452 20.98 0.67 23.64
CA ASP A 452 20.65 0.30 25.02
C ASP A 452 21.07 -1.15 25.35
N GLY A 453 21.59 -1.87 24.36
CA GLY A 453 22.12 -3.23 24.46
C GLY A 453 21.06 -4.33 24.45
N TYR A 454 19.82 -4.00 24.08
CA TYR A 454 18.74 -4.98 23.96
C TYR A 454 18.46 -5.38 22.51
N ILE A 455 18.04 -6.62 22.34
CA ILE A 455 17.39 -7.12 21.14
C ILE A 455 15.89 -7.14 21.43
N TYR A 456 15.13 -6.37 20.66
CA TYR A 456 13.67 -6.28 20.74
C TYR A 456 13.06 -7.38 19.86
N ILE A 457 12.13 -8.12 20.43
CA ILE A 457 11.42 -9.22 19.77
C ILE A 457 9.93 -8.87 19.79
N TYR A 458 9.35 -8.69 18.60
CA TYR A 458 7.95 -8.29 18.48
C TYR A 458 7.06 -9.52 18.30
N GLY A 459 5.92 -9.47 18.97
CA GLY A 459 4.88 -10.47 18.90
C GLY A 459 3.59 -9.93 18.33
N LYS A 460 2.78 -10.84 17.78
CA LYS A 460 1.50 -10.53 17.17
C LYS A 460 0.40 -11.33 17.85
N TRP A 461 -0.69 -10.66 18.17
CA TRP A 461 -1.89 -11.27 18.71
C TRP A 461 -2.76 -11.88 17.62
N SER A 462 -3.41 -13.01 17.90
CA SER A 462 -4.13 -13.78 16.89
C SER A 462 -5.49 -13.19 16.49
N ALA A 463 -6.13 -12.35 17.31
CA ALA A 463 -7.47 -11.84 17.03
C ALA A 463 -7.43 -10.60 16.12
N ASN A 464 -6.95 -9.46 16.63
CA ASN A 464 -6.91 -8.21 15.84
C ASN A 464 -5.51 -7.90 15.28
N LYS A 465 -4.58 -8.86 15.33
CA LYS A 465 -3.20 -8.69 14.84
C LYS A 465 -2.53 -7.47 15.48
N GLU A 466 -2.75 -7.29 16.77
CA GLU A 466 -2.10 -6.22 17.55
C GLU A 466 -0.66 -6.62 17.88
N VAL A 467 0.22 -5.64 18.02
CA VAL A 467 1.63 -5.88 18.35
C VAL A 467 1.86 -5.84 19.86
N SER A 468 2.69 -6.75 20.36
CA SER A 468 3.34 -6.66 21.67
C SER A 468 4.85 -6.72 21.49
N VAL A 469 5.62 -6.29 22.49
CA VAL A 469 7.07 -6.28 22.41
C VAL A 469 7.72 -6.85 23.66
N ALA A 470 8.71 -7.71 23.44
CA ALA A 470 9.61 -8.26 24.44
C ALA A 470 11.04 -7.81 24.14
N ARG A 471 11.94 -7.94 25.10
CA ARG A 471 13.36 -7.67 24.88
C ARG A 471 14.25 -8.56 25.74
N ILE A 472 15.46 -8.79 25.26
CA ILE A 472 16.52 -9.56 25.90
C ILE A 472 17.87 -8.87 25.67
N LYS A 473 18.80 -8.93 26.63
CA LYS A 473 20.15 -8.40 26.42
C LYS A 473 20.89 -9.24 25.38
N GLU A 474 21.70 -8.60 24.54
CA GLU A 474 22.52 -9.31 23.54
C GLU A 474 23.42 -10.38 24.18
N SER A 475 23.95 -10.13 25.37
CA SER A 475 24.81 -11.07 26.12
C SER A 475 24.08 -12.33 26.58
N ASP A 476 22.76 -12.25 26.73
CA ASP A 476 21.92 -13.35 27.22
C ASP A 476 21.25 -14.11 26.06
N PHE A 477 21.30 -13.60 24.83
CA PHE A 477 20.68 -14.25 23.67
C PHE A 477 21.44 -15.55 23.30
N PRO A 478 20.75 -16.70 23.05
CA PRO A 478 19.30 -16.91 22.96
C PRO A 478 18.67 -17.57 24.21
N ASP A 479 19.12 -17.27 25.43
CA ASP A 479 18.48 -17.78 26.66
C ASP A 479 17.19 -17.00 26.95
N PHE A 480 16.09 -17.48 26.36
CA PHE A 480 14.79 -16.80 26.45
C PHE A 480 14.21 -16.74 27.86
N SER A 481 14.77 -17.45 28.84
CA SER A 481 14.39 -17.28 30.25
C SER A 481 14.71 -15.87 30.80
N ALA A 482 15.57 -15.11 30.11
CA ALA A 482 15.90 -13.72 30.43
C ALA A 482 15.01 -12.68 29.73
N LEU A 483 13.96 -13.10 29.00
CA LEU A 483 13.05 -12.17 28.34
C LEU A 483 12.30 -11.31 29.36
N THR A 484 12.12 -10.05 28.99
CA THR A 484 11.20 -9.13 29.67
C THR A 484 10.21 -8.56 28.65
N TYR A 485 8.98 -8.29 29.09
CA TYR A 485 7.85 -7.91 28.24
C TYR A 485 7.36 -6.52 28.63
N TRP A 486 7.03 -5.70 27.64
CA TRP A 486 6.51 -4.35 27.88
C TRP A 486 5.10 -4.40 28.48
N ASP A 487 4.94 -3.84 29.68
CA ASP A 487 3.65 -3.84 30.42
C ASP A 487 2.87 -2.52 30.30
N GLY A 488 3.41 -1.54 29.55
CA GLY A 488 2.82 -0.21 29.38
C GLY A 488 3.47 0.89 30.22
N GLU A 489 4.17 0.53 31.30
CA GLU A 489 4.90 1.45 32.17
C GLU A 489 6.40 1.08 32.28
N GLY A 490 6.71 -0.21 32.20
CA GLY A 490 8.03 -0.81 32.35
C GLY A 490 8.13 -2.19 31.72
N TRP A 491 9.07 -2.99 32.23
CA TRP A 491 9.42 -4.30 31.68
C TRP A 491 9.20 -5.39 32.74
N SER A 492 8.22 -6.27 32.51
CA SER A 492 7.89 -7.40 33.38
C SER A 492 8.65 -8.67 32.96
N GLU A 493 8.93 -9.57 33.91
CA GLU A 493 9.47 -10.90 33.64
C GLU A 493 8.36 -11.91 33.24
N HIS A 494 7.09 -11.49 33.24
CA HIS A 494 5.95 -12.35 32.96
C HIS A 494 5.29 -12.00 31.63
N ILE A 495 5.23 -12.96 30.71
CA ILE A 495 4.59 -12.80 29.39
C ILE A 495 3.11 -12.43 29.47
N SER A 496 2.41 -12.82 30.55
CA SER A 496 1.01 -12.49 30.77
C SER A 496 0.75 -10.99 30.99
N ASP A 497 1.80 -10.23 31.33
CA ASP A 497 1.70 -8.80 31.57
C ASP A 497 1.92 -7.98 30.29
N ALA A 498 2.31 -8.63 29.19
CA ALA A 498 2.57 -7.98 27.92
C ALA A 498 1.32 -7.27 27.40
N ILE A 499 1.42 -5.96 27.17
CA ILE A 499 0.31 -5.19 26.62
C ILE A 499 0.30 -5.18 25.09
N LYS A 500 -0.89 -5.00 24.53
CA LYS A 500 -1.11 -4.68 23.11
C LYS A 500 -0.77 -3.20 22.88
N ILE A 501 0.02 -2.90 21.87
CA ILE A 501 0.31 -1.54 21.42
C ILE A 501 -0.94 -1.02 20.68
N PRO A 502 -1.71 -0.07 21.23
CA PRO A 502 -3.07 0.21 20.75
C PRO A 502 -3.17 0.72 19.30
N THR A 503 -2.15 1.43 18.82
CA THR A 503 -2.12 2.02 17.48
C THR A 503 -1.66 1.03 16.40
N LEU A 504 -0.95 -0.04 16.77
CA LEU A 504 -0.45 -1.05 15.82
C LEU A 504 -1.38 -2.27 15.83
N LYS A 505 -2.41 -2.23 14.97
CA LYS A 505 -3.41 -3.27 14.75
C LYS A 505 -3.46 -3.66 13.27
N GLY A 506 -4.05 -4.82 12.97
CA GLY A 506 -4.16 -5.30 11.59
C GLY A 506 -2.81 -5.72 10.97
N VAL A 507 -1.72 -5.80 11.75
CA VAL A 507 -0.37 -5.95 11.18
C VAL A 507 -0.18 -7.28 10.44
N SER A 508 0.56 -7.25 9.33
CA SER A 508 0.98 -8.44 8.60
C SER A 508 1.94 -9.32 9.42
N GLU A 509 2.16 -10.56 8.96
CA GLU A 509 3.17 -11.46 9.54
C GLU A 509 4.59 -10.91 9.41
N GLU A 510 4.89 -10.32 8.26
CA GLU A 510 6.11 -9.55 8.06
C GLU A 510 5.84 -8.09 8.33
N PHE A 511 6.64 -7.51 9.20
CA PHE A 511 6.70 -6.08 9.44
C PHE A 511 8.13 -5.70 9.86
N SER A 512 8.34 -4.44 10.21
CA SER A 512 9.64 -3.97 10.70
C SER A 512 9.43 -2.86 11.72
N VAL A 513 10.38 -2.72 12.64
CA VAL A 513 10.54 -1.55 13.50
C VAL A 513 12.00 -1.15 13.46
N SER A 514 12.29 0.05 12.96
CA SER A 514 13.66 0.49 12.66
C SER A 514 13.89 1.92 13.15
N PRO A 515 15.10 2.25 13.63
CA PRO A 515 15.40 3.62 14.01
C PRO A 515 15.58 4.50 12.77
N VAL A 516 15.02 5.71 12.83
CA VAL A 516 15.19 6.74 11.81
C VAL A 516 16.36 7.63 12.21
N THR A 517 17.41 7.65 11.39
CA THR A 517 18.68 8.35 11.74
C THR A 517 18.85 9.71 11.05
N MET A 518 17.84 10.13 10.27
CA MET A 518 17.91 11.21 9.29
C MET A 518 16.54 11.85 9.05
N GLY A 519 16.54 12.92 8.25
CA GLY A 519 15.31 13.64 7.91
C GLY A 519 14.62 14.28 9.12
N PRO A 520 13.40 14.78 8.92
CA PRO A 520 12.60 15.41 9.98
C PRO A 520 12.28 14.48 11.16
N HIS A 521 12.23 13.17 10.90
CA HIS A 521 11.89 12.14 11.88
C HIS A 521 13.10 11.54 12.61
N LYS A 522 14.30 12.13 12.47
CA LYS A 522 15.51 11.65 13.13
C LYS A 522 15.32 11.46 14.63
N GLY A 523 15.74 10.30 15.13
CA GLY A 523 15.63 9.90 16.54
C GLY A 523 14.33 9.19 16.89
N ARG A 524 13.38 9.11 15.94
CA ARG A 524 12.16 8.31 16.08
C ARG A 524 12.37 6.89 15.50
N TYR A 525 11.36 6.06 15.64
CA TYR A 525 11.30 4.69 15.13
C TYR A 525 10.19 4.58 14.11
N ILE A 526 10.48 4.02 12.95
CA ILE A 526 9.49 3.74 11.92
C ILE A 526 9.09 2.27 11.96
N THR A 527 7.79 2.03 12.04
CA THR A 527 7.18 0.71 11.84
C THR A 527 6.61 0.66 10.44
N VAL A 528 6.89 -0.39 9.66
CA VAL A 528 6.30 -0.63 8.33
C VAL A 528 5.65 -2.00 8.29
N TYR A 529 4.42 -2.08 7.78
CA TYR A 529 3.63 -3.31 7.66
C TYR A 529 2.56 -3.22 6.55
N MET A 530 1.93 -4.33 6.18
CA MET A 530 0.75 -4.36 5.31
C MET A 530 -0.52 -4.43 6.14
N ASP A 531 -1.47 -3.53 5.92
CA ASP A 531 -2.73 -3.49 6.66
C ASP A 531 -3.58 -4.73 6.38
N GLU A 532 -4.27 -5.20 7.41
CA GLU A 532 -5.06 -6.43 7.44
C GLU A 532 -4.40 -7.66 6.79
N SER A 533 -3.06 -7.70 6.81
CA SER A 533 -2.20 -8.71 6.20
C SER A 533 -2.20 -8.78 4.66
N VAL A 534 -3.32 -8.50 3.99
CA VAL A 534 -3.48 -8.69 2.53
C VAL A 534 -4.28 -7.56 1.83
N SER A 535 -4.42 -6.39 2.46
CA SER A 535 -5.25 -5.30 1.90
C SER A 535 -4.66 -4.66 0.65
N GLY A 536 -3.33 -4.69 0.49
CA GLY A 536 -2.60 -3.87 -0.46
C GLY A 536 -2.24 -2.48 0.04
N ASN A 537 -2.64 -2.12 1.26
CA ASN A 537 -2.22 -0.87 1.88
C ASN A 537 -0.95 -1.12 2.69
N ILE A 538 0.18 -0.63 2.19
CA ILE A 538 1.41 -0.56 2.96
C ILE A 538 1.27 0.62 3.93
N MET A 539 1.52 0.36 5.21
CA MET A 539 1.38 1.33 6.30
C MET A 539 2.74 1.69 6.89
N TYR A 540 2.86 2.90 7.40
CA TYR A 540 3.91 3.26 8.35
C TYR A 540 3.36 3.92 9.61
N ALA A 541 4.05 3.77 10.73
CA ALA A 541 3.77 4.50 11.95
C ALA A 541 5.09 4.93 12.60
N MET A 542 5.16 6.18 13.08
CA MET A 542 6.32 6.70 13.78
C MET A 542 6.15 6.56 15.30
N GLY A 543 7.20 6.19 16.02
CA GLY A 543 7.18 6.06 17.47
C GLY A 543 8.39 6.68 18.15
N ASP A 544 8.25 7.05 19.41
CA ASP A 544 9.33 7.72 20.16
C ASP A 544 10.38 6.73 20.70
N THR A 545 10.02 5.46 20.83
CA THR A 545 10.90 4.37 21.26
C THR A 545 10.62 3.11 20.44
N PRO A 546 11.47 2.06 20.50
CA PRO A 546 11.18 0.77 19.87
C PRO A 546 9.87 0.12 20.33
N TRP A 547 9.32 0.52 21.49
CA TRP A 547 8.07 0.02 22.07
C TRP A 547 6.94 1.06 22.08
N GLY A 548 7.16 2.22 21.46
CA GLY A 548 6.20 3.32 21.37
C GLY A 548 6.30 4.37 22.49
N PRO A 549 5.28 5.24 22.64
CA PRO A 549 4.03 5.24 21.88
C PRO A 549 4.28 5.47 20.38
N PHE A 550 3.47 4.84 19.54
CA PHE A 550 3.44 5.06 18.09
C PHE A 550 2.27 5.96 17.73
N ASP A 551 2.49 6.86 16.79
CA ASP A 551 1.49 7.71 16.15
C ASP A 551 0.44 6.84 15.43
N GLU A 552 -0.66 7.47 15.01
CA GLU A 552 -1.65 6.82 14.16
C GLU A 552 -1.01 6.38 12.82
N PRO A 553 -1.17 5.10 12.41
CA PRO A 553 -0.61 4.60 11.16
C PRO A 553 -1.11 5.36 9.94
N GLN A 554 -0.21 5.56 8.98
CA GLN A 554 -0.42 6.29 7.74
C GLN A 554 -0.19 5.35 6.55
N ILE A 555 -0.98 5.48 5.48
CA ILE A 555 -0.75 4.72 4.25
C ILE A 555 0.49 5.28 3.54
N VAL A 556 1.44 4.40 3.26
CA VAL A 556 2.60 4.61 2.39
C VAL A 556 2.17 4.52 0.92
N LEU A 557 1.53 3.40 0.56
CA LEU A 557 1.20 3.05 -0.81
C LEU A 557 0.01 2.08 -0.82
N CYS A 558 -0.99 2.35 -1.66
CA CYS A 558 -1.90 1.32 -2.14
C CYS A 558 -1.22 0.61 -3.32
N THR A 559 -0.95 -0.70 -3.20
CA THR A 559 -0.16 -1.42 -4.19
C THR A 559 -0.90 -1.45 -5.53
N PRO A 560 -0.23 -1.09 -6.64
CA PRO A 560 -0.87 -1.01 -7.95
C PRO A 560 -1.41 -2.37 -8.42
N GLU A 561 -0.82 -3.48 -7.97
CA GLU A 561 -1.29 -4.83 -8.33
C GLU A 561 -2.70 -5.17 -7.80
N ASN A 562 -3.17 -4.49 -6.75
CA ASN A 562 -4.52 -4.68 -6.22
C ASN A 562 -5.57 -3.78 -6.89
N GLU A 563 -5.15 -2.65 -7.49
CA GLU A 563 -6.06 -1.64 -8.04
C GLU A 563 -6.08 -1.61 -9.57
N ASP A 564 -4.97 -1.93 -10.22
CA ASP A 564 -4.79 -1.78 -11.66
C ASP A 564 -5.04 -3.09 -12.42
N SER A 565 -6.30 -3.27 -12.84
CA SER A 565 -6.71 -4.40 -13.70
C SER A 565 -6.06 -4.40 -15.09
N THR A 566 -5.36 -3.33 -15.50
CA THR A 566 -4.68 -3.23 -16.81
C THR A 566 -3.30 -3.86 -16.80
N LEU A 567 -2.74 -4.12 -15.61
CA LEU A 567 -1.56 -4.97 -15.46
C LEU A 567 -1.96 -6.42 -15.74
N VAL A 568 -2.02 -6.79 -17.02
CA VAL A 568 -2.39 -8.14 -17.50
C VAL A 568 -1.56 -9.24 -16.80
N GLN A 569 -0.33 -8.91 -16.39
CA GLN A 569 0.57 -9.82 -15.68
C GLN A 569 0.20 -10.06 -14.21
N THR A 570 -0.73 -9.28 -13.64
CA THR A 570 -1.17 -9.36 -12.23
C THR A 570 -2.68 -9.48 -12.07
N GLU A 571 -3.44 -9.79 -13.13
CA GLU A 571 -4.88 -9.99 -13.04
C GLU A 571 -5.23 -11.10 -12.03
N GLY A 572 -6.04 -10.80 -11.01
CA GLY A 572 -6.37 -11.74 -9.94
C GLY A 572 -5.23 -12.02 -8.96
N CYS A 573 -4.27 -11.09 -8.85
CA CYS A 573 -3.26 -11.08 -7.79
C CYS A 573 -3.74 -10.30 -6.56
N TRP A 574 -3.07 -10.55 -5.44
CA TRP A 574 -3.22 -9.84 -4.19
C TRP A 574 -1.83 -9.65 -3.58
N THR A 575 -1.65 -8.54 -2.89
CA THR A 575 -0.38 -8.20 -2.23
C THR A 575 -0.46 -8.37 -0.72
N TYR A 576 0.68 -8.64 -0.10
CA TYR A 576 0.77 -8.93 1.33
C TYR A 576 2.17 -8.67 1.88
N GLN A 577 2.31 -8.68 3.21
CA GLN A 577 3.60 -8.68 3.93
C GLN A 577 4.57 -7.58 3.50
N ALA A 578 4.47 -6.38 4.09
CA ALA A 578 5.41 -5.30 3.84
C ALA A 578 6.48 -5.19 4.93
N LYS A 579 7.75 -5.03 4.55
CA LYS A 579 8.88 -4.97 5.49
C LYS A 579 10.01 -4.06 4.98
N ALA A 580 10.64 -3.32 5.89
CA ALA A 580 11.78 -2.46 5.60
C ALA A 580 13.15 -3.12 5.81
N TYR A 581 14.16 -2.62 5.09
CA TYR A 581 15.57 -3.08 5.12
C TYR A 581 16.54 -1.92 5.40
N PRO A 582 16.73 -1.53 6.67
CA PRO A 582 17.54 -0.36 7.01
C PRO A 582 18.98 -0.45 6.50
N HIS A 583 19.67 -1.59 6.65
CA HIS A 583 21.06 -1.71 6.19
C HIS A 583 21.24 -1.55 4.67
N LEU A 584 20.24 -1.93 3.86
CA LEU A 584 20.24 -1.79 2.39
C LEU A 584 19.69 -0.44 1.90
N SER A 585 19.23 0.40 2.82
CA SER A 585 18.72 1.74 2.51
C SER A 585 19.86 2.69 2.14
N TYR A 586 19.57 3.86 1.57
CA TYR A 586 20.62 4.84 1.26
C TYR A 586 20.07 6.26 1.27
N GLY A 587 20.94 7.25 1.45
CA GLY A 587 20.51 8.65 1.46
C GLY A 587 19.43 8.86 2.50
N ASP A 588 18.29 9.43 2.09
CA ASP A 588 17.03 9.57 2.85
C ASP A 588 15.97 8.49 2.52
N LYS A 589 16.34 7.43 1.80
CA LYS A 589 15.40 6.46 1.23
C LYS A 589 15.46 5.11 1.94
N LEU A 590 14.36 4.73 2.56
CA LEU A 590 14.16 3.42 3.19
C LEU A 590 13.69 2.41 2.13
N LEU A 591 14.44 1.31 1.98
CA LEU A 591 14.03 0.18 1.12
C LEU A 591 12.92 -0.61 1.81
N ILE A 592 11.82 -0.86 1.10
CA ILE A 592 10.70 -1.68 1.57
C ILE A 592 10.38 -2.73 0.51
N SER A 593 10.13 -3.98 0.93
CA SER A 593 9.54 -5.01 0.09
C SER A 593 8.07 -5.24 0.42
N TYR A 594 7.33 -5.78 -0.53
CA TYR A 594 6.06 -6.45 -0.31
C TYR A 594 5.93 -7.65 -1.25
N ASN A 595 5.09 -8.62 -0.90
CA ASN A 595 4.88 -9.84 -1.68
C ASN A 595 3.61 -9.78 -2.52
N ILE A 596 3.61 -10.54 -3.61
CA ILE A 596 2.45 -10.72 -4.50
C ILE A 596 2.14 -12.21 -4.57
N ASN A 597 0.87 -12.57 -4.58
CA ASN A 597 0.39 -13.91 -4.86
C ASN A 597 -0.88 -13.84 -5.72
N THR A 598 -1.38 -14.97 -6.21
CA THR A 598 -2.55 -15.07 -7.08
C THR A 598 -3.59 -16.03 -6.53
N PHE A 599 -4.88 -15.72 -6.71
CA PHE A 599 -5.97 -16.59 -6.23
C PHE A 599 -6.05 -17.93 -6.95
N ASN A 600 -5.49 -18.03 -8.16
CA ASN A 600 -5.61 -19.24 -8.97
C ASN A 600 -4.50 -20.27 -8.66
N ASN A 601 -3.47 -19.90 -7.87
CA ASN A 601 -2.31 -20.73 -7.48
C ASN A 601 -1.72 -21.52 -8.66
N THR A 602 -1.82 -20.98 -9.88
CA THR A 602 -1.39 -21.72 -11.07
C THR A 602 0.13 -21.67 -11.27
N TYR A 603 0.82 -20.72 -10.62
CA TYR A 603 2.28 -20.56 -10.60
C TYR A 603 2.92 -20.77 -11.99
N GLN A 604 2.28 -20.20 -13.01
CA GLN A 604 2.64 -20.39 -14.43
C GLN A 604 3.77 -19.47 -14.86
N ASP A 605 4.02 -18.41 -14.10
CA ASP A 605 5.07 -17.44 -14.34
C ASP A 605 5.82 -17.11 -13.04
N ASN A 606 6.88 -16.31 -13.18
CA ASN A 606 7.73 -15.85 -12.08
C ASN A 606 7.44 -14.40 -11.66
N PHE A 607 6.30 -13.82 -12.08
CA PHE A 607 5.91 -12.45 -11.76
C PHE A 607 4.89 -12.42 -10.62
N THR A 608 3.93 -13.35 -10.60
CA THR A 608 2.78 -13.31 -9.68
C THR A 608 3.07 -13.88 -8.28
N TYR A 609 4.26 -14.43 -8.02
CA TYR A 609 4.63 -15.02 -6.72
C TYR A 609 6.06 -14.62 -6.28
N ARG A 610 6.36 -13.32 -6.36
CA ARG A 610 7.70 -12.76 -6.15
C ARG A 610 7.61 -11.40 -5.44
N PRO A 611 8.58 -11.04 -4.58
CA PRO A 611 8.60 -9.72 -3.97
C PRO A 611 8.67 -8.58 -5.00
N ARG A 612 8.16 -7.42 -4.59
CA ARG A 612 8.32 -6.09 -5.18
C ARG A 612 8.97 -5.17 -4.17
N PHE A 613 9.64 -4.14 -4.66
CA PHE A 613 10.36 -3.19 -3.83
C PHE A 613 9.99 -1.75 -4.16
N ILE A 614 9.97 -0.92 -3.12
CA ILE A 614 9.75 0.52 -3.19
C ILE A 614 10.79 1.25 -2.33
N TRP A 615 11.02 2.51 -2.66
CA TRP A 615 11.74 3.47 -1.85
C TRP A 615 10.73 4.36 -1.13
N LEU A 616 10.83 4.43 0.19
CA LEU A 616 10.15 5.41 1.02
C LEU A 616 11.11 6.55 1.37
N ASP A 617 10.82 7.75 0.89
CA ASP A 617 11.58 8.95 1.18
C ASP A 617 11.23 9.48 2.57
N LEU A 618 12.20 9.43 3.48
CA LEU A 618 12.07 9.87 4.87
C LEU A 618 12.24 11.39 5.05
N ASP A 619 12.61 12.12 3.99
CA ASP A 619 12.70 13.58 3.99
C ASP A 619 11.91 14.18 2.81
N PRO A 620 10.60 14.40 2.99
CA PRO A 620 9.73 14.88 1.91
C PRO A 620 10.05 16.32 1.44
N THR A 621 10.97 17.01 2.12
CA THR A 621 11.41 18.36 1.76
C THR A 621 12.55 18.38 0.74
N ASN A 622 13.23 17.25 0.52
CA ASN A 622 14.30 17.14 -0.46
C ASN A 622 13.71 16.88 -1.86
N ASP A 623 13.31 17.95 -2.56
CA ASP A 623 12.91 17.89 -3.99
C ASP A 623 14.10 17.75 -4.96
N LYS A 624 15.23 17.20 -4.52
CA LYS A 624 16.33 16.93 -5.44
C LYS A 624 15.93 15.72 -6.28
N GLU A 625 15.56 15.98 -7.54
CA GLU A 625 15.69 15.00 -8.62
C GLU A 625 17.17 14.58 -8.71
N GLU A 626 17.60 13.65 -7.86
CA GLU A 626 18.90 13.03 -7.99
C GLU A 626 18.84 12.09 -9.20
N THR A 627 19.38 12.59 -10.30
CA THR A 627 19.72 11.79 -11.47
C THR A 627 20.66 10.68 -11.00
N GLN A 628 20.19 9.43 -11.01
CA GLN A 628 20.98 8.25 -10.65
C GLN A 628 22.34 8.28 -11.40
N GLN A 629 23.43 8.14 -10.64
CA GLN A 629 24.79 7.90 -11.18
C GLN A 629 25.14 6.41 -11.10
#